data_AF-A0A6N8HLY5-F1
#
_entry.id   AF-A0A6N8HLY5-F1
#
_cell.length_a   1.000
_cell.length_b   1.000
_cell.length_c   1.000
_cell.angle_alpha   90.00
_cell.angle_beta   90.00
_cell.angle_gamma   90.00
#
_symmetry.space_group_name_H-M   'P 1'
#
loop_
_entity.id
_entity.type
_entity.pdbx_description
1 polymer ?
#
loop_
_entity_poly.entity_id
_entity_poly.type
_entity_poly.pdbx_seq_one_letter_code
_entity_poly.pdbx_strand_id
1 'polypeptide(L)'
;MKQRFNPGEGQQNSHKLIFILKENNEKSDGIRTINYTVKNDSAKRVKLEFSSSMKYDFYITDENGNEVYRDSKGKSYLQVLQYIDLGSGEAETFKLKLPELDPGEYTLTAKLAAKGYGNKGSSIEISVK
;
A
#
# COMPACT_ATOMS: atom_id res chain seq x y z
N MET A 1 -19.29 26.81 39.06
CA MET A 1 -19.41 26.24 37.69
C MET A 1 -18.32 26.85 36.82
N LYS A 2 -17.26 26.10 36.51
CA LYS A 2 -16.26 26.45 35.50
C LYS A 2 -15.99 25.17 34.71
N GLN A 3 -16.45 25.11 33.47
CA GLN A 3 -16.21 23.97 32.58
C GLN A 3 -14.69 23.81 32.41
N ARG A 4 -14.20 22.61 32.75
CA ARG A 4 -12.84 22.20 32.43
C ARG A 4 -12.83 21.83 30.95
N PHE A 5 -11.98 22.51 30.19
CA PHE A 5 -11.66 22.22 28.81
C PHE A 5 -11.14 20.77 28.73
N ASN A 6 -11.77 19.97 27.87
CA ASN A 6 -11.41 18.58 27.60
C ASN A 6 -10.84 18.56 26.18
N PRO A 7 -9.51 18.47 25.96
CA PRO A 7 -8.95 18.42 24.61
C PRO A 7 -9.02 16.98 24.09
N GLY A 8 -10.23 16.45 23.94
CA GLY A 8 -10.51 15.30 23.10
C GLY A 8 -11.32 15.80 21.92
N GLU A 9 -10.64 16.14 20.82
CA GLU A 9 -11.13 16.17 19.43
C GLU A 9 -10.14 16.92 18.53
N GLY A 10 -8.93 16.38 18.41
CA GLY A 10 -8.03 16.73 17.32
C GLY A 10 -8.41 15.95 16.06
N GLN A 11 -9.38 16.46 15.32
CA GLN A 11 -9.70 16.19 13.91
C GLN A 11 -9.60 14.72 13.45
N GLN A 12 -10.78 14.11 13.25
CA GLN A 12 -10.96 13.04 12.29
C GLN A 12 -10.51 13.52 10.90
N ASN A 13 -9.22 13.38 10.60
CA ASN A 13 -8.74 13.67 9.27
C ASN A 13 -9.17 12.52 8.36
N SER A 14 -10.30 12.69 7.68
CA SER A 14 -10.65 11.89 6.50
C SER A 14 -9.71 12.23 5.34
N HIS A 15 -8.42 11.95 5.51
CA HIS A 15 -7.47 11.96 4.40
C HIS A 15 -7.83 10.77 3.51
N LYS A 16 -8.67 11.04 2.50
CA LYS A 16 -9.12 10.06 1.52
C LYS A 16 -7.95 9.73 0.59
N LEU A 17 -7.11 8.81 1.02
CA LEU A 17 -6.18 8.15 0.11
C LEU A 17 -6.96 7.15 -0.75
N ILE A 18 -6.66 7.13 -2.04
CA ILE A 18 -7.11 6.09 -2.96
C ILE A 18 -5.93 5.18 -3.27
N PHE A 19 -6.19 3.88 -3.26
CA PHE A 19 -5.22 2.82 -3.52
C PHE A 19 -5.56 2.15 -4.85
N ILE A 20 -4.65 2.22 -5.81
CA ILE A 20 -4.87 1.69 -7.15
C ILE A 20 -3.80 0.64 -7.42
N LEU A 21 -4.22 -0.52 -7.88
CA LEU A 21 -3.33 -1.55 -8.41
C LEU A 21 -3.62 -1.69 -9.90
N LYS A 22 -2.57 -1.61 -10.71
CA LYS A 22 -2.69 -1.77 -12.16
C LYS A 22 -1.53 -2.60 -12.68
N GLU A 23 -1.83 -3.64 -13.45
CA GLU A 23 -0.82 -4.41 -14.15
C GLU A 23 -0.09 -3.53 -15.16
N ASN A 24 1.24 -3.64 -15.16
CA ASN A 24 2.09 -2.93 -16.10
C ASN A 24 2.36 -3.85 -17.29
N ASN A 25 1.86 -3.48 -18.46
CA ASN A 25 1.97 -4.28 -19.70
C ASN A 25 3.31 -4.09 -20.43
N GLU A 26 4.31 -3.49 -19.78
CA GLU A 26 5.66 -3.33 -20.32
C GLU A 26 6.33 -4.71 -20.42
N LYS A 27 6.47 -5.20 -21.65
CA LYS A 27 7.19 -6.44 -21.98
C LYS A 27 8.69 -6.21 -21.85
N SER A 28 9.25 -6.36 -20.66
CA SER A 28 10.68 -6.60 -20.50
C SER A 28 10.92 -7.71 -19.47
N ASP A 29 11.67 -8.73 -19.91
CA ASP A 29 12.27 -9.81 -19.12
C ASP A 29 11.33 -10.86 -18.47
N GLY A 30 10.06 -10.95 -18.89
CA GLY A 30 9.15 -12.01 -18.43
C GLY A 30 8.68 -11.87 -16.97
N ILE A 31 9.13 -10.83 -16.27
CA ILE A 31 8.74 -10.55 -14.89
C ILE A 31 7.44 -9.72 -14.90
N ARG A 32 6.37 -10.28 -14.35
CA ARG A 32 5.10 -9.55 -14.18
C ARG A 32 5.27 -8.45 -13.13
N THR A 33 4.86 -7.23 -13.48
CA THR A 33 4.93 -6.08 -12.58
C THR A 33 3.58 -5.42 -12.39
N ILE A 34 3.29 -5.02 -11.15
CA ILE A 34 2.07 -4.30 -10.77
C ILE A 34 2.48 -2.92 -10.24
N ASN A 35 1.85 -1.87 -10.73
CA ASN A 35 1.98 -0.54 -10.15
C ASN A 35 0.96 -0.39 -9.01
N TYR A 36 1.46 -0.15 -7.80
CA TYR A 36 0.68 0.22 -6.64
C TYR A 36 0.77 1.72 -6.41
N THR A 37 -0.32 2.43 -6.70
CA THR A 37 -0.40 3.88 -6.59
C THR A 37 -1.21 4.29 -5.37
N VAL A 38 -0.63 5.16 -4.54
CA VAL A 38 -1.28 5.81 -3.41
C VAL A 38 -1.51 7.27 -3.77
N LYS A 39 -2.77 7.64 -4.00
CA LYS A 39 -3.16 8.99 -4.42
C LYS A 39 -3.87 9.73 -3.30
N ASN A 40 -3.53 10.99 -3.09
CA ASN A 40 -4.30 11.90 -2.25
C ASN A 40 -5.49 12.48 -3.04
N ASP A 41 -6.70 12.02 -2.72
CA ASP A 41 -7.96 12.51 -3.32
C ASP A 41 -8.62 13.63 -2.50
N SER A 42 -7.93 14.16 -1.49
CA SER A 42 -8.41 15.27 -0.69
C SER A 42 -7.83 16.60 -1.16
N ALA A 43 -8.53 17.70 -0.85
CA ALA A 43 -8.05 19.06 -1.14
C ALA A 43 -6.88 19.51 -0.24
N LYS A 44 -6.53 18.73 0.79
CA LYS A 44 -5.48 19.05 1.76
C LYS A 44 -4.24 18.20 1.50
N ARG A 45 -3.06 18.72 1.84
CA ARG A 45 -1.82 17.92 1.84
C ARG A 45 -1.93 16.80 2.88
N VAL A 46 -1.47 15.61 2.50
CA VAL A 46 -1.34 14.44 3.38
C VAL A 46 0.14 14.14 3.57
N LYS A 47 0.56 14.00 4.84
CA LYS A 47 1.91 13.55 5.20
C LYS A 47 1.86 12.09 5.60
N LEU A 48 2.54 11.23 4.86
CA LEU A 48 2.70 9.82 5.18
C LEU A 48 3.97 9.64 6.01
N GLU A 49 3.82 9.09 7.21
CA GLU A 49 4.93 8.78 8.13
C GLU A 49 5.23 7.28 8.11
N PHE A 50 6.49 6.90 7.96
CA PHE A 50 6.96 5.51 7.97
C PHE A 50 8.00 5.33 9.07
N SER A 51 7.84 4.30 9.90
CA SER A 51 8.78 3.99 11.00
C SER A 51 9.97 3.14 10.57
N SER A 52 10.02 2.73 9.30
CA SER A 52 11.12 1.96 8.72
C SER A 52 11.29 2.28 7.24
N SER A 53 12.30 1.68 6.61
CA SER A 53 12.48 1.74 5.15
C SER A 53 11.40 1.00 4.36
N MET A 54 10.50 0.25 5.01
CA MET A 54 9.35 -0.38 4.35
C MET A 54 8.29 0.69 4.01
N LYS A 55 7.97 0.83 2.72
CA LYS A 55 6.92 1.75 2.24
C LYS A 55 5.58 1.07 2.04
N TYR A 56 5.60 -0.17 1.58
CA TYR A 56 4.44 -1.01 1.37
C TYR A 56 4.82 -2.46 1.66
N ASP A 57 3.82 -3.31 1.80
CA ASP A 57 3.96 -4.76 1.71
C ASP A 57 2.87 -5.29 0.79
N PHE A 58 3.09 -6.47 0.21
CA PHE A 58 2.05 -7.18 -0.51
C PHE A 58 2.14 -8.68 -0.27
N TYR A 59 0.99 -9.33 -0.41
CA TYR A 59 0.89 -10.77 -0.34
C TYR A 59 -0.06 -11.27 -1.43
N ILE A 60 0.11 -12.53 -1.78
CA ILE A 60 -0.66 -13.21 -2.82
C ILE A 60 -1.34 -14.43 -2.18
N THR A 61 -2.63 -14.58 -2.43
CA THR A 61 -3.39 -15.76 -2.04
C THR A 61 -3.86 -16.54 -3.27
N ASP A 62 -3.96 -17.86 -3.13
CA ASP A 62 -4.62 -18.73 -4.11
C ASP A 62 -6.16 -18.57 -4.06
N GLU A 63 -6.88 -19.32 -4.91
CA GLU A 63 -8.34 -19.36 -4.97
C GLU A 63 -9.02 -19.81 -3.65
N ASN A 64 -8.30 -20.56 -2.81
CA ASN A 64 -8.78 -21.05 -1.53
C ASN A 64 -8.51 -20.03 -0.40
N GLY A 65 -7.85 -18.90 -0.71
CA GLY A 65 -7.47 -17.88 0.26
C GLY A 65 -6.18 -18.18 1.03
N ASN A 66 -5.41 -19.21 0.64
CA ASN A 66 -4.13 -19.52 1.27
C ASN A 66 -3.06 -18.54 0.80
N GLU A 67 -2.32 -17.93 1.72
CA GLU A 67 -1.18 -17.09 1.39
C GLU A 67 -0.03 -17.93 0.83
N VAL A 68 0.26 -17.76 -0.47
CA VAL A 68 1.34 -18.46 -1.17
C VAL A 68 2.62 -17.61 -1.23
N TYR A 69 2.50 -16.29 -1.06
CA TYR A 69 3.63 -15.37 -1.12
C TYR A 69 3.39 -14.12 -0.27
N ARG A 70 4.47 -13.57 0.30
CA ARG A 70 4.51 -12.26 0.96
C ARG A 70 5.87 -11.61 0.73
N ASP A 71 5.88 -10.37 0.25
CA ASP A 71 7.09 -9.65 -0.11
C ASP A 71 8.01 -9.40 1.10
N SER A 72 7.43 -9.02 2.23
CA SER A 72 8.19 -8.79 3.46
C SER A 72 8.79 -10.05 4.09
N LYS A 73 8.36 -11.26 3.68
CA LYS A 73 8.80 -12.51 4.28
C LYS A 73 10.30 -12.71 4.03
N GLY A 74 11.07 -12.77 5.12
CA GLY A 74 12.54 -12.95 5.07
C GLY A 74 13.33 -11.68 4.74
N LYS A 75 12.67 -10.53 4.56
CA LYS A 75 13.35 -9.24 4.35
C LYS A 75 13.56 -8.51 5.69
N SER A 76 14.66 -7.77 5.77
CA SER A 76 14.94 -6.84 6.86
C SER A 76 14.87 -5.41 6.35
N TYR A 77 14.25 -4.52 7.14
CA TYR A 77 14.10 -3.11 6.81
C TYR A 77 14.82 -2.25 7.85
N LEU A 78 15.48 -1.18 7.37
CA LEU A 78 16.17 -0.24 8.25
C LEU A 78 15.16 0.48 9.14
N GLN A 79 15.49 0.61 10.42
CA GLN A 79 14.68 1.35 11.39
C GLN A 79 14.98 2.85 11.27
N VAL A 80 14.36 3.51 10.30
CA VAL A 80 14.53 4.92 10.02
C VAL A 80 13.18 5.60 9.82
N LEU A 81 12.99 6.73 10.49
CA LEU A 81 11.80 7.56 10.33
C LEU A 81 11.87 8.30 9.01
N GLN A 82 10.84 8.16 8.18
CA GLN A 82 10.78 8.75 6.85
C GLN A 82 9.40 9.31 6.56
N TYR A 83 9.34 10.27 5.62
CA TYR A 83 8.11 10.95 5.24
C TYR A 83 7.94 11.00 3.73
N ILE A 84 6.68 10.94 3.28
CA ILE A 84 6.28 11.30 1.92
C ILE A 84 5.15 12.33 2.06
N ASP A 85 5.33 13.51 1.48
CA ASP A 85 4.32 14.55 1.44
C ASP A 85 3.59 14.49 0.10
N LEU A 86 2.26 14.29 0.14
CA LEU A 86 1.38 14.29 -1.03
C LEU A 86 0.47 15.51 -0.99
N GLY A 87 0.66 16.45 -1.91
CA GLY A 87 -0.27 17.53 -2.21
C GLY A 87 -1.63 17.02 -2.71
N SER A 88 -2.58 17.94 -2.89
CA SER A 88 -3.91 17.62 -3.42
C SER A 88 -3.78 17.03 -4.83
N GLY A 89 -4.32 15.82 -5.03
CA GLY A 89 -4.26 15.12 -6.31
C GLY A 89 -2.93 14.41 -6.61
N GLU A 90 -1.88 14.66 -5.83
CA GLU A 90 -0.58 14.00 -5.99
C GLU A 90 -0.64 12.53 -5.60
N ALA A 91 0.27 11.74 -6.17
CA ALA A 91 0.35 10.31 -5.94
C ALA A 91 1.78 9.82 -5.92
N GLU A 92 2.02 8.79 -5.11
CA GLU A 92 3.25 8.00 -5.11
C GLU A 92 2.95 6.64 -5.75
N THR A 93 3.84 6.15 -6.62
CA THR A 93 3.67 4.84 -7.27
C THR A 93 4.85 3.93 -7.00
N PHE A 94 4.54 2.75 -6.48
CA PHE A 94 5.51 1.69 -6.19
C PHE A 94 5.37 0.57 -7.24
N LYS A 95 6.49 0.14 -7.81
CA LYS A 95 6.52 -0.99 -8.76
C LYS A 95 6.75 -2.29 -7.99
N LEU A 96 5.73 -3.15 -7.95
CA LEU A 96 5.76 -4.47 -7.34
C LEU A 96 6.22 -5.47 -8.41
N LYS A 97 7.21 -6.29 -8.06
CA LYS A 97 7.66 -7.41 -8.89
C LYS A 97 7.07 -8.68 -8.33
N LEU A 98 6.28 -9.39 -9.13
CA LEU A 98 5.68 -10.63 -8.68
C LEU A 98 6.73 -11.76 -8.70
N PRO A 99 6.61 -12.75 -7.80
CA PRO A 99 7.33 -14.00 -7.97
C PRO A 99 6.84 -14.72 -9.23
N GLU A 100 7.59 -15.73 -9.66
CA GLU A 100 7.06 -16.74 -10.58
C GLU A 100 5.94 -17.51 -9.86
N LEU A 101 4.82 -17.73 -10.57
CA LEU A 101 3.63 -18.40 -10.06
C LEU A 101 3.26 -19.50 -11.05
N ASP A 102 2.82 -20.64 -10.53
CA ASP A 102 2.25 -21.69 -11.36
C ASP A 102 0.93 -21.22 -11.99
N PRO A 103 0.51 -21.79 -13.13
CA PRO A 103 -0.78 -21.49 -13.74
C PRO A 103 -1.95 -21.64 -12.76
N GLY A 104 -2.83 -20.65 -12.71
CA GLY A 104 -3.91 -20.57 -11.73
C GLY A 104 -4.44 -19.16 -11.52
N GLU A 105 -5.43 -19.06 -10.63
CA GLU A 105 -6.07 -17.80 -10.23
C GLU A 105 -5.58 -17.38 -8.85
N TYR A 106 -5.22 -16.11 -8.73
CA TYR A 106 -4.65 -15.55 -7.51
C TYR A 106 -5.25 -14.19 -7.18
N THR A 107 -5.20 -13.81 -5.91
CA THR A 107 -5.48 -12.44 -5.47
C THR A 107 -4.21 -11.81 -4.92
N LEU A 108 -3.79 -10.70 -5.52
CA LEU A 108 -2.73 -9.86 -4.95
C LEU A 108 -3.35 -8.77 -4.09
N THR A 109 -2.86 -8.61 -2.87
CA THR A 109 -3.25 -7.53 -1.96
C THR A 109 -2.03 -6.72 -1.57
N ALA A 110 -2.05 -5.40 -1.83
CA ALA A 110 -1.00 -4.46 -1.43
C ALA A 110 -1.49 -3.54 -0.32
N LYS A 111 -0.65 -3.29 0.68
CA LYS A 111 -0.95 -2.43 1.85
C LYS A 111 0.11 -1.37 2.05
N LEU A 112 -0.31 -0.19 2.46
CA LEU A 112 0.59 0.93 2.77
C LEU A 112 1.18 0.75 4.18
N ALA A 113 2.50 0.87 4.34
CA ALA A 113 3.18 0.73 5.63
C ALA A 113 3.17 2.02 6.48
N ALA A 114 2.57 3.10 5.98
CA ALA A 114 2.49 4.37 6.69
C ALA A 114 1.68 4.23 7.98
N LYS A 115 2.11 4.92 9.04
CA LYS A 115 1.45 4.94 10.33
C LYS A 115 -0.01 5.39 10.19
N GLY A 116 -0.93 4.65 10.80
CA GLY A 116 -2.37 4.87 10.66
C GLY A 116 -3.00 4.28 9.39
N TYR A 117 -2.20 3.73 8.47
CA TYR A 117 -2.66 3.15 7.21
C TYR A 117 -2.30 1.67 7.02
N GLY A 118 -1.69 1.00 8.00
CA GLY A 118 -1.21 -0.39 7.89
C GLY A 118 -2.23 -1.43 7.41
N ASN A 119 -3.52 -1.17 7.59
CA ASN A 119 -4.62 -2.04 7.12
C ASN A 119 -5.32 -1.51 5.86
N LYS A 120 -4.84 -0.43 5.25
CA LYS A 120 -5.41 0.21 4.08
C LYS A 120 -4.57 -0.13 2.84
N GLY A 121 -5.24 -0.36 1.73
CA GLY A 121 -4.65 -0.93 0.54
C GLY A 121 -5.68 -1.22 -0.52
N SER A 122 -5.29 -2.03 -1.50
CA SER A 122 -6.16 -2.51 -2.58
C SER A 122 -5.79 -3.94 -2.94
N SER A 123 -6.70 -4.61 -3.65
CA SER A 123 -6.51 -5.96 -4.15
C SER A 123 -6.92 -6.06 -5.61
N ILE A 124 -6.27 -6.94 -6.36
CA ILE A 124 -6.62 -7.30 -7.74
C ILE A 124 -6.54 -8.81 -7.94
N GLU A 125 -7.39 -9.32 -8.82
CA GLU A 125 -7.30 -10.69 -9.33
C GLU A 125 -6.20 -10.79 -10.38
N ILE A 126 -5.51 -11.91 -10.40
CA ILE A 126 -4.38 -12.19 -11.28
C ILE A 126 -4.52 -13.63 -11.79
N SER A 127 -4.71 -13.76 -13.11
CA SER A 127 -4.69 -15.07 -13.77
C SER A 127 -3.32 -15.33 -14.39
N VAL A 128 -2.79 -16.52 -14.14
CA VAL A 128 -1.55 -17.04 -14.75
C VAL A 128 -1.94 -18.21 -15.64
N LYS A 129 -1.50 -18.18 -16.90
CA LYS A 129 -1.86 -19.16 -17.95
C LYS A 129 -0.66 -20.00 -18.33
#